data_AF-A0A1G5PFJ9-F1
#
_entry.id   AF-A0A1G5PFJ9-F1
#
_cell.length_a   1.000
_cell.length_b   1.000
_cell.length_c   1.000
_cell.angle_alpha   90.00
_cell.angle_beta   90.00
_cell.angle_gamma   90.00
#
_symmetry.space_group_name_H-M   'P 1'
#
loop_
_entity.id
_entity.type
_entity.pdbx_description
1 polymer ?
#
loop_
_entity_poly.entity_id
_entity_poly.type
_entity_poly.pdbx_seq_one_letter_code
_entity_poly.pdbx_strand_id
1 'polypeptide(L)'
;MKLICPLCQAPLAELEGGVGCAAGHRFDRARQGYLNLLLVQHKKSLDPGDNAAMVEARRRFLDAGHYAPLAERLAHLAAERAPQRWIDVGCGEGFYTARLAQALPAADGYALDISREAVRRACRRTPALTWLVASMARLPLPDASCQLLASVFSPIDWAEAQRVLAPGGGILRLGPASAHLLELRQRLYDEVRDYAEDKHLQDLPEGLELAHSEGLEFVLPLAERQTREDLLAMTPHGWRVNAERRERVLAEPFEVRVAVRYDWIVKSGA
;
A
#
# COMPACT_ATOMS: atom_id res chain seq x y z
N MET A 1 -5.22 -4.83 -17.31
CA MET A 1 -4.14 -4.10 -17.99
C MET A 1 -3.25 -5.14 -18.69
N LYS A 2 -2.28 -4.75 -19.52
CA LYS A 2 -1.23 -5.68 -19.94
C LYS A 2 0.02 -5.35 -19.13
N LEU A 3 0.76 -6.36 -18.67
CA LEU A 3 2.03 -6.13 -17.96
C LEU A 3 3.14 -5.84 -18.98
N ILE A 4 4.18 -5.12 -18.57
CA ILE A 4 5.42 -4.94 -19.35
C ILE A 4 6.61 -5.63 -18.68
N CYS A 5 7.55 -6.07 -19.50
CA CYS A 5 8.73 -6.78 -19.05
C CYS A 5 9.65 -5.84 -18.26
N PRO A 6 10.04 -6.17 -17.02
CA PRO A 6 10.92 -5.31 -16.22
C PRO A 6 12.33 -5.16 -16.81
N LEU A 7 12.73 -6.03 -17.75
CA LEU A 7 14.05 -6.03 -18.40
C LEU A 7 14.06 -5.16 -19.67
N CYS A 8 13.16 -5.45 -20.61
CA CYS A 8 13.15 -4.81 -21.94
C CYS A 8 11.94 -3.91 -22.20
N GLN A 9 11.01 -3.76 -21.25
CA GLN A 9 9.78 -2.97 -21.35
C GLN A 9 8.79 -3.39 -22.44
N ALA A 10 9.09 -4.46 -23.19
CA ALA A 10 8.16 -5.04 -24.14
C ALA A 10 6.93 -5.65 -23.43
N PRO A 11 5.76 -5.70 -24.09
CA PRO A 11 4.57 -6.34 -23.53
C PRO A 11 4.83 -7.79 -23.10
N LEU A 12 4.27 -8.16 -21.95
CA LEU A 12 4.22 -9.53 -21.46
C LEU A 12 2.93 -10.20 -21.94
N ALA A 13 3.06 -11.37 -22.53
CA ALA A 13 1.96 -12.27 -22.87
C ALA A 13 1.90 -13.42 -21.86
N GLU A 14 0.69 -13.93 -21.61
CA GLU A 14 0.51 -15.16 -20.82
C GLU A 14 1.16 -16.34 -21.55
N LEU A 15 1.83 -17.18 -20.77
CA LEU A 15 2.45 -18.43 -21.18
C LEU A 15 1.94 -19.53 -20.25
N GLU A 16 2.17 -20.79 -20.61
CA GLU A 16 1.94 -21.88 -19.67
C GLU A 16 2.79 -21.68 -18.41
N GLY A 17 2.13 -21.56 -17.26
CA GLY A 17 2.79 -21.40 -15.96
C GLY A 17 3.37 -20.00 -15.66
N GLY A 18 3.17 -18.98 -16.50
CA GLY A 18 3.80 -17.67 -16.29
C GLY A 18 3.52 -16.64 -17.37
N VAL A 19 4.44 -15.70 -17.53
CA VAL A 19 4.38 -14.66 -18.57
C VAL A 19 5.73 -14.51 -19.26
N GLY A 20 5.73 -14.01 -20.50
CA GLY A 20 6.97 -13.71 -21.21
C GLY A 20 6.83 -12.68 -22.31
N CYS A 21 7.96 -12.15 -22.77
CA CYS A 21 8.01 -11.09 -23.78
C CYS A 21 8.63 -11.59 -25.10
N ALA A 22 8.48 -10.80 -26.17
CA ALA A 22 9.03 -11.12 -27.49
C ALA A 22 10.56 -11.27 -27.53
N ALA A 23 11.28 -10.68 -26.57
CA ALA A 23 12.73 -10.84 -26.45
C ALA A 23 13.16 -12.14 -25.74
N GLY A 24 12.22 -13.01 -25.37
CA GLY A 24 12.51 -14.30 -24.76
C GLY A 24 12.62 -14.30 -23.23
N HIS A 25 12.53 -13.14 -22.56
CA HIS A 25 12.46 -13.10 -21.10
C HIS A 25 11.16 -13.72 -20.58
N ARG A 26 11.25 -14.53 -19.51
CA ARG A 26 10.15 -15.27 -18.91
C ARG A 26 10.13 -15.10 -17.39
N PHE A 27 8.92 -15.11 -16.83
CA PHE A 27 8.67 -14.98 -15.40
C PHE A 27 7.63 -16.00 -14.99
N ASP A 28 8.02 -16.92 -14.12
CA ASP A 28 7.14 -17.97 -13.63
C ASP A 28 6.10 -17.40 -12.66
N ARG A 29 4.88 -17.94 -12.74
CA ARG A 29 3.84 -17.69 -11.75
C ARG A 29 4.05 -18.62 -10.58
N ALA A 30 4.21 -18.03 -9.39
CA ALA A 30 4.35 -18.81 -8.17
C ALA A 30 3.10 -19.67 -7.94
N ARG A 31 3.23 -20.78 -7.22
CA ARG A 31 2.10 -21.67 -6.86
C ARG A 31 0.95 -20.92 -6.18
N GLN A 32 1.25 -19.83 -5.48
CA GLN A 32 0.26 -19.00 -4.78
C GLN A 32 -0.47 -18.00 -5.71
N GLY A 33 -0.01 -17.82 -6.95
CA GLY A 33 -0.70 -17.05 -8.00
C GLY A 33 -0.01 -15.75 -8.44
N TYR A 34 0.98 -15.25 -7.68
CA TYR A 34 1.68 -14.01 -8.01
C TYR A 34 2.79 -14.19 -9.06
N LEU A 35 3.12 -13.10 -9.75
CA LEU A 35 4.31 -12.98 -10.60
C LEU A 35 5.41 -12.21 -9.87
N ASN A 36 6.64 -12.70 -9.89
CA ASN A 36 7.78 -11.95 -9.37
C ASN A 36 8.48 -11.20 -10.51
N LEU A 37 8.28 -9.88 -10.54
CA LEU A 37 8.87 -8.97 -11.53
C LEU A 37 9.93 -8.05 -10.92
N LEU A 38 10.29 -8.28 -9.64
CA LEU A 38 11.37 -7.56 -8.96
C LEU A 38 12.73 -8.14 -9.35
N LEU A 39 13.47 -7.40 -10.17
CA LEU A 39 14.81 -7.79 -10.60
C LEU A 39 15.81 -7.73 -9.44
N VAL A 40 16.76 -8.67 -9.42
CA VAL A 40 17.79 -8.78 -8.38
C VAL A 40 18.61 -7.50 -8.24
N GLN A 41 18.98 -6.86 -9.36
CA GLN A 41 19.73 -5.59 -9.37
C GLN A 41 18.96 -4.38 -8.81
N HIS A 42 17.64 -4.51 -8.62
CA HIS A 42 16.80 -3.48 -8.03
C HIS A 42 16.43 -3.81 -6.57
N LYS A 43 16.99 -4.89 -6.02
CA LYS A 43 16.89 -5.19 -4.59
C LYS A 43 17.96 -4.41 -3.83
N LYS A 44 17.52 -3.59 -2.87
CA LYS A 44 18.44 -2.92 -1.92
C LYS A 44 18.89 -3.84 -0.77
N SER A 45 18.24 -4.99 -0.60
CA SER A 45 18.57 -6.04 0.39
C SER A 45 18.13 -7.42 -0.11
N LEU A 46 18.64 -8.50 0.52
CA LEU A 46 18.24 -9.88 0.19
C LEU A 46 16.75 -10.15 0.47
N ASP A 47 16.22 -9.54 1.54
CA ASP A 47 14.82 -9.60 1.95
C ASP A 47 14.28 -8.17 2.14
N PRO A 48 13.82 -7.51 1.06
CA PRO A 48 13.31 -6.15 1.13
C PRO A 48 11.88 -6.10 1.66
N GLY A 49 11.58 -5.11 2.49
CA GLY A 49 10.27 -4.89 3.08
C GLY A 49 10.11 -5.56 4.45
N ASP A 50 8.87 -5.91 4.78
CA ASP A 50 8.52 -6.47 6.09
C ASP A 50 8.86 -7.96 6.19
N ASN A 51 9.43 -8.36 7.34
CA ASN A 51 9.68 -9.77 7.65
C ASN A 51 8.38 -10.52 8.03
N ALA A 52 8.45 -11.85 8.16
CA ALA A 52 7.28 -12.68 8.44
C ALA A 52 6.55 -12.32 9.75
N ALA A 53 7.29 -11.94 10.81
CA ALA A 53 6.71 -11.56 12.09
C ALA A 53 5.96 -10.22 12.02
N MET A 54 6.51 -9.25 11.30
CA MET A 54 5.85 -7.96 11.01
C MET A 54 4.56 -8.16 10.23
N VAL A 55 4.62 -8.97 9.18
CA VAL A 55 3.45 -9.25 8.35
C VAL A 55 2.37 -9.96 9.16
N GLU A 56 2.75 -10.89 10.04
CA GLU A 56 1.80 -11.57 10.93
C GLU A 56 1.16 -10.62 11.94
N ALA A 57 1.95 -9.77 12.61
CA ALA A 57 1.43 -8.77 13.54
C ALA A 57 0.46 -7.80 12.85
N ARG A 58 0.85 -7.29 11.67
CA ARG A 58 -0.02 -6.45 10.86
C ARG A 58 -1.33 -7.16 10.52
N ARG A 59 -1.23 -8.42 10.10
CA ARG A 59 -2.39 -9.21 9.73
C ARG A 59 -3.36 -9.39 10.90
N ARG A 60 -2.88 -9.79 12.08
CA ARG A 60 -3.73 -9.94 13.27
C ARG A 60 -4.46 -8.66 13.62
N PHE A 61 -3.76 -7.53 13.63
CA PHE A 61 -4.34 -6.23 13.94
C PHE A 61 -5.41 -5.81 12.92
N LEU A 62 -5.13 -5.97 11.63
CA LEU A 62 -6.06 -5.59 10.57
C LEU A 62 -7.27 -6.54 10.49
N ASP A 63 -7.06 -7.85 10.61
CA ASP A 63 -8.13 -8.86 10.60
C ASP A 63 -9.04 -8.76 11.84
N ALA A 64 -8.54 -8.21 12.95
CA ALA A 64 -9.36 -7.84 14.12
C ALA A 64 -10.29 -6.63 13.87
N GLY A 65 -10.20 -5.99 12.70
CA GLY A 65 -11.10 -4.93 12.27
C GLY A 65 -10.76 -3.54 12.81
N HIS A 66 -9.63 -3.37 13.51
CA HIS A 66 -9.26 -2.09 14.12
C HIS A 66 -9.18 -0.93 13.10
N TYR A 67 -8.77 -1.22 11.86
CA TYR A 67 -8.70 -0.25 10.76
C TYR A 67 -9.77 -0.48 9.67
N ALA A 68 -10.83 -1.26 9.96
CA ALA A 68 -11.92 -1.48 9.02
C ALA A 68 -12.58 -0.17 8.51
N PRO A 69 -12.84 0.86 9.35
CA PRO A 69 -13.42 2.12 8.88
C PRO A 69 -12.55 2.81 7.81
N LEU A 70 -11.22 2.64 7.90
CA LEU A 70 -10.30 3.23 6.93
C LEU A 70 -10.42 2.55 5.56
N ALA A 71 -10.43 1.22 5.56
CA ALA A 71 -10.53 0.45 4.34
C ALA A 71 -11.89 0.59 3.66
N GLU A 72 -12.96 0.75 4.44
CA GLU A 72 -14.31 1.01 3.93
C GLU A 72 -14.43 2.38 3.27
N ARG A 73 -13.88 3.43 3.90
CA ARG A 73 -13.88 4.76 3.28
C ARG A 73 -13.03 4.79 2.01
N LEU A 74 -11.84 4.17 2.03
CA LEU A 74 -10.99 4.03 0.85
C LEU A 74 -11.74 3.36 -0.31
N ALA A 75 -12.43 2.25 -0.03
CA ALA A 75 -13.18 1.50 -1.03
C ALA A 75 -14.36 2.30 -1.60
N HIS A 76 -15.07 3.06 -0.76
CA HIS A 76 -16.14 3.95 -1.20
C HIS A 76 -15.62 5.04 -2.15
N LEU A 77 -14.55 5.73 -1.76
CA LEU A 77 -13.91 6.75 -2.61
C LEU A 77 -13.44 6.18 -3.95
N ALA A 78 -12.89 4.97 -3.96
CA ALA A 78 -12.49 4.30 -5.19
C ALA A 78 -13.69 3.96 -6.08
N ALA A 79 -14.80 3.49 -5.49
CA ALA A 79 -16.03 3.17 -6.21
C ALA A 79 -16.68 4.40 -6.86
N GLU A 80 -16.67 5.56 -6.19
CA GLU A 80 -17.16 6.82 -6.77
C GLU A 80 -16.43 7.23 -8.05
N ARG A 81 -15.17 6.80 -8.22
CA ARG A 81 -14.37 7.06 -9.42
C ARG A 81 -14.60 6.04 -10.53
N ALA A 82 -15.26 4.93 -10.21
CA ALA A 82 -15.60 3.85 -11.13
C ALA A 82 -14.49 3.48 -12.13
N PRO A 83 -13.24 3.25 -11.69
CA PRO A 83 -12.16 2.88 -12.59
C PRO A 83 -12.43 1.50 -13.20
N GLN A 84 -12.13 1.34 -14.48
CA GLN A 84 -12.06 0.04 -15.14
C GLN A 84 -10.74 -0.67 -14.84
N ARG A 85 -9.68 0.06 -14.48
CA ARG A 85 -8.32 -0.45 -14.28
C ARG A 85 -7.66 0.25 -13.10
N TRP A 86 -7.20 -0.52 -12.13
CA TRP A 86 -6.59 0.03 -10.92
C TRP A 86 -5.40 -0.78 -10.44
N ILE A 87 -4.52 -0.14 -9.67
CA ILE A 87 -3.42 -0.80 -8.98
C ILE A 87 -3.28 -0.29 -7.54
N ASP A 88 -3.02 -1.19 -6.60
CA ASP A 88 -2.56 -0.87 -5.25
C ASP A 88 -1.03 -1.02 -5.16
N VAL A 89 -0.32 0.07 -4.84
CA VAL A 89 1.14 0.10 -4.74
C VAL A 89 1.58 0.11 -3.27
N GLY A 90 2.28 -0.95 -2.86
CA GLY A 90 2.54 -1.23 -1.45
C GLY A 90 1.34 -1.90 -0.77
N CYS A 91 0.76 -2.90 -1.45
CA CYS A 91 -0.46 -3.59 -1.02
C CYS A 91 -0.28 -4.40 0.28
N GLY A 92 0.97 -4.60 0.72
CA GLY A 92 1.31 -5.38 1.89
C GLY A 92 0.70 -6.79 1.82
N GLU A 93 -0.06 -7.14 2.85
CA GLU A 93 -0.69 -8.46 2.96
C GLU A 93 -2.14 -8.49 2.43
N GLY A 94 -2.58 -7.41 1.77
CA GLY A 94 -3.80 -7.36 0.97
C GLY A 94 -5.08 -6.94 1.68
N PHE A 95 -5.04 -6.48 2.93
CA PHE A 95 -6.23 -6.03 3.67
C PHE A 95 -7.04 -4.95 2.92
N TYR A 96 -6.40 -3.83 2.56
CA TYR A 96 -7.05 -2.72 1.85
C TYR A 96 -7.40 -3.10 0.41
N THR A 97 -6.50 -3.82 -0.25
CA THR A 97 -6.68 -4.34 -1.61
C THR A 97 -7.93 -5.21 -1.72
N ALA A 98 -8.21 -6.04 -0.71
CA ALA A 98 -9.40 -6.88 -0.68
C ALA A 98 -10.69 -6.05 -0.63
N ARG A 99 -10.72 -4.96 0.16
CA ARG A 99 -11.87 -4.05 0.21
C ARG A 99 -12.05 -3.27 -1.10
N LEU A 100 -10.95 -2.82 -1.71
CA LEU A 100 -10.97 -2.21 -3.06
C LEU A 100 -11.56 -3.15 -4.10
N ALA A 101 -11.11 -4.41 -4.13
CA ALA A 101 -11.61 -5.41 -5.09
C ALA A 101 -13.10 -5.74 -4.89
N GLN A 102 -13.57 -5.76 -3.64
CA GLN A 102 -15.01 -5.95 -3.34
C GLN A 102 -15.85 -4.78 -3.85
N ALA A 103 -15.35 -3.54 -3.72
CA ALA A 103 -16.05 -2.34 -4.21
C ALA A 103 -15.94 -2.14 -5.73
N LEU A 104 -14.93 -2.76 -6.37
CA LEU A 104 -14.66 -2.66 -7.80
C LEU A 104 -14.69 -4.02 -8.50
N PRO A 105 -15.79 -4.80 -8.41
CA PRO A 105 -15.81 -6.21 -8.84
C PRO A 105 -15.69 -6.41 -10.36
N ALA A 106 -16.04 -5.38 -11.15
CA ALA A 106 -15.92 -5.40 -12.60
C ALA A 106 -14.61 -4.79 -13.13
N ALA A 107 -13.80 -4.20 -12.25
CA ALA A 107 -12.56 -3.55 -12.62
C ALA A 107 -11.38 -4.52 -12.62
N ASP A 108 -10.48 -4.32 -13.57
CA ASP A 108 -9.26 -5.11 -13.69
C ASP A 108 -8.20 -4.59 -12.71
N GLY A 109 -8.03 -5.33 -11.61
CA GLY A 109 -7.27 -4.91 -10.43
C GLY A 109 -5.91 -5.60 -10.28
N TYR A 110 -4.92 -4.78 -9.93
CA TYR A 110 -3.54 -5.20 -9.71
C TYR A 110 -3.10 -4.80 -8.31
N ALA A 111 -2.15 -5.54 -7.76
CA ALA A 111 -1.59 -5.20 -6.46
C ALA A 111 -0.12 -5.61 -6.43
N LEU A 112 0.74 -4.70 -5.97
CA LEU A 112 2.16 -4.96 -5.83
C LEU A 112 2.70 -4.59 -4.46
N ASP A 113 3.70 -5.35 -4.04
CA ASP A 113 4.57 -5.01 -2.92
C ASP A 113 5.98 -5.53 -3.22
N ILE A 114 6.99 -4.97 -2.56
CA ILE A 114 8.36 -5.46 -2.66
C ILE A 114 8.57 -6.71 -1.78
N SER A 115 7.79 -6.86 -0.71
CA SER A 115 7.82 -7.99 0.20
C SER A 115 7.12 -9.20 -0.42
N ARG A 116 7.92 -10.17 -0.84
CA ARG A 116 7.41 -11.47 -1.34
C ARG A 116 6.52 -12.18 -0.31
N GLU A 117 6.87 -12.12 0.97
CA GLU A 117 6.09 -12.76 2.03
C GLU A 117 4.72 -12.11 2.21
N ALA A 118 4.64 -10.79 2.08
CA ALA A 118 3.37 -10.07 2.15
C ALA A 118 2.46 -10.44 0.96
N VAL A 119 2.97 -10.36 -0.28
CA VAL A 119 2.23 -10.71 -1.50
C VAL A 119 1.77 -12.17 -1.46
N ARG A 120 2.64 -13.10 -1.04
CA ARG A 120 2.32 -14.52 -0.92
C ARG A 120 1.08 -14.77 -0.03
N ARG A 121 0.93 -14.00 1.05
CA ARG A 121 -0.23 -14.08 1.95
C ARG A 121 -1.46 -13.38 1.35
N ALA A 122 -1.23 -12.26 0.68
CA ALA A 122 -2.26 -11.45 0.04
C ALA A 122 -3.01 -12.19 -1.07
N CYS A 123 -2.30 -13.00 -1.88
CA CYS A 123 -2.90 -13.77 -2.99
C CYS A 123 -4.10 -14.63 -2.58
N ARG A 124 -4.13 -15.11 -1.33
CA ARG A 124 -5.22 -15.95 -0.82
C ARG A 124 -6.49 -15.16 -0.49
N ARG A 125 -6.38 -13.85 -0.25
CA ARG A 125 -7.52 -12.98 0.09
C ARG A 125 -8.40 -12.72 -1.14
N THR A 126 -7.76 -12.42 -2.27
CA THR A 126 -8.47 -12.07 -3.51
C THR A 126 -7.82 -12.72 -4.71
N PRO A 127 -8.17 -13.99 -5.03
CA PRO A 127 -7.59 -14.72 -6.17
C PRO A 127 -7.86 -14.10 -7.54
N ALA A 128 -8.88 -13.25 -7.65
CA ALA A 128 -9.27 -12.59 -8.89
C ALA A 128 -8.30 -11.46 -9.33
N LEU A 129 -7.43 -10.98 -8.43
CA LEU A 129 -6.49 -9.91 -8.76
C LEU A 129 -5.20 -10.43 -9.37
N THR A 130 -4.52 -9.57 -10.14
CA THR A 130 -3.13 -9.82 -10.54
C THR A 130 -2.18 -9.35 -9.45
N TRP A 131 -1.57 -10.31 -8.75
CA TRP A 131 -0.61 -10.06 -7.68
C TRP A 131 0.83 -10.05 -8.19
N LEU A 132 1.61 -9.06 -7.74
CA LEU A 132 2.95 -8.82 -8.23
C LEU A 132 3.92 -8.62 -7.07
N VAL A 133 5.09 -9.26 -7.15
CA VAL A 133 6.25 -8.82 -6.38
C VAL A 133 7.05 -7.88 -7.28
N ALA A 134 6.99 -6.57 -7.02
CA ALA A 134 7.57 -5.53 -7.86
C ALA A 134 7.89 -4.27 -7.05
N SER A 135 8.65 -3.36 -7.63
CA SER A 135 8.96 -2.06 -7.02
C SER A 135 8.00 -1.00 -7.54
N MET A 136 7.46 -0.16 -6.65
CA MET A 136 6.69 1.03 -7.04
C MET A 136 7.52 2.03 -7.87
N ALA A 137 8.86 2.01 -7.75
CA ALA A 137 9.77 2.85 -8.52
C ALA A 137 9.99 2.33 -9.96
N ARG A 138 9.35 1.20 -10.31
CA ARG A 138 9.35 0.63 -11.66
C ARG A 138 8.12 -0.26 -11.84
N LEU A 139 6.97 0.37 -11.99
CA LEU A 139 5.68 -0.26 -12.17
C LEU A 139 5.68 -1.10 -13.47
N PRO A 140 5.34 -2.39 -13.40
CA PRO A 140 5.30 -3.26 -14.57
C PRO A 140 4.04 -3.05 -15.42
N LEU A 141 3.64 -1.79 -15.59
CA LEU A 141 2.49 -1.34 -16.37
C LEU A 141 2.96 -0.42 -17.51
N PRO A 142 2.30 -0.48 -18.69
CA PRO A 142 2.51 0.47 -19.78
C PRO A 142 2.14 1.89 -19.36
N ASP A 143 2.62 2.85 -20.13
CA ASP A 143 2.24 4.26 -20.00
C ASP A 143 0.72 4.42 -20.21
N ALA A 144 0.12 5.36 -19.48
CA ALA A 144 -1.30 5.71 -19.58
C ALA A 144 -2.27 4.51 -19.55
N SER A 145 -1.95 3.47 -18.78
CA SER A 145 -2.70 2.22 -18.76
C SER A 145 -3.60 2.04 -17.53
N CYS A 146 -3.42 2.87 -16.49
CA CYS A 146 -4.13 2.81 -15.22
C CYS A 146 -5.04 4.02 -15.02
N GLN A 147 -6.21 3.85 -14.40
CA GLN A 147 -7.13 4.94 -14.07
C GLN A 147 -7.13 5.30 -12.58
N LEU A 148 -6.85 4.34 -11.70
CA LEU A 148 -6.73 4.57 -10.26
C LEU A 148 -5.49 3.89 -9.70
N LEU A 149 -4.61 4.66 -9.08
CA LEU A 149 -3.49 4.16 -8.29
C LEU A 149 -3.80 4.38 -6.80
N ALA A 150 -3.99 3.31 -6.05
CA ALA A 150 -4.15 3.37 -4.60
C ALA A 150 -2.78 3.27 -3.92
N SER A 151 -2.56 4.07 -2.87
CA SER A 151 -1.39 3.96 -2.00
C SER A 151 -1.79 4.20 -0.55
N VAL A 152 -1.59 3.19 0.30
CA VAL A 152 -2.05 3.19 1.69
C VAL A 152 -0.86 3.10 2.64
N PHE A 153 -0.55 4.19 3.33
CA PHE A 153 0.64 4.35 4.18
C PHE A 153 1.97 4.00 3.48
N SER A 154 1.96 3.98 2.15
CA SER A 154 3.07 3.63 1.30
C SER A 154 3.60 4.89 0.59
N PRO A 155 4.90 5.01 0.36
CA PRO A 155 5.42 6.07 -0.49
C PRO A 155 4.90 5.95 -1.93
N ILE A 156 5.02 7.03 -2.70
CA ILE A 156 4.66 7.08 -4.12
C ILE A 156 5.90 7.54 -4.88
N ASP A 157 6.21 6.85 -5.99
CA ASP A 157 7.13 7.37 -6.99
C ASP A 157 6.32 8.20 -7.98
N TRP A 158 6.46 9.53 -7.91
CA TRP A 158 5.63 10.45 -8.69
C TRP A 158 5.84 10.30 -10.20
N ALA A 159 7.07 10.02 -10.64
CA ALA A 159 7.38 9.85 -12.05
C ALA A 159 6.71 8.59 -12.61
N GLU A 160 6.79 7.48 -11.89
CA GLU A 160 6.12 6.25 -12.29
C GLU A 160 4.59 6.37 -12.21
N ALA A 161 4.06 6.98 -11.15
CA ALA A 161 2.61 7.21 -11.02
C ALA A 161 2.09 8.06 -12.19
N GLN A 162 2.77 9.16 -12.52
CA GLN A 162 2.42 10.01 -13.65
C GLN A 162 2.55 9.26 -14.99
N ARG A 163 3.58 8.42 -15.16
CA ARG A 163 3.77 7.62 -16.38
C ARG A 163 2.60 6.65 -16.61
N VAL A 164 2.22 5.87 -15.59
CA VAL A 164 1.21 4.82 -15.75
C VAL A 164 -0.23 5.33 -15.78
N LEU A 165 -0.51 6.48 -15.18
CA LEU A 165 -1.86 7.04 -15.15
C LEU A 165 -2.29 7.54 -16.53
N ALA A 166 -3.47 7.12 -16.97
CA ALA A 166 -4.14 7.69 -18.12
C ALA A 166 -4.52 9.16 -17.84
N PRO A 167 -4.64 10.01 -18.88
CA PRO A 167 -5.26 11.33 -18.76
C PRO A 167 -6.61 11.24 -18.02
N GLY A 168 -6.81 12.06 -16.99
CA GLY A 168 -8.01 12.05 -16.14
C GLY A 168 -8.07 10.92 -15.11
N GLY A 169 -7.09 10.00 -15.09
CA GLY A 169 -6.89 9.07 -13.98
C GLY A 169 -6.32 9.77 -12.75
N GLY A 170 -6.27 9.08 -11.61
CA GLY A 170 -5.75 9.68 -10.39
C GLY A 170 -5.20 8.71 -9.36
N ILE A 171 -4.62 9.30 -8.32
CA ILE A 171 -4.02 8.65 -7.18
C ILE A 171 -4.96 8.84 -6.00
N LEU A 172 -5.37 7.72 -5.40
CA LEU A 172 -6.07 7.69 -4.13
C LEU A 172 -5.09 7.33 -3.03
N ARG A 173 -4.61 8.35 -2.32
CA ARG A 173 -3.62 8.19 -1.25
C ARG A 173 -4.31 8.20 0.11
N LEU A 174 -4.01 7.23 0.96
CA LEU A 174 -4.36 7.21 2.38
C LEU A 174 -3.08 7.35 3.21
N GLY A 175 -2.93 8.47 3.93
CA GLY A 175 -1.78 8.76 4.77
C GLY A 175 -2.15 9.14 6.21
N PRO A 176 -1.17 9.17 7.13
CA PRO A 176 -1.41 9.62 8.49
C PRO A 176 -1.69 11.13 8.50
N ALA A 177 -2.62 11.56 9.34
CA ALA A 177 -2.78 12.98 9.68
C ALA A 177 -1.86 13.34 10.86
N SER A 178 -1.72 14.63 11.15
CA SER A 178 -0.88 15.18 12.24
C SER A 178 -1.14 14.53 13.60
N ALA A 179 -2.41 14.27 13.93
CA ALA A 179 -2.84 13.65 15.17
C ALA A 179 -2.77 12.10 15.18
N HIS A 180 -2.31 11.46 14.09
CA HIS A 180 -2.26 10.01 13.98
C HIS A 180 -1.37 9.40 15.07
N LEU A 181 -1.94 8.49 15.84
CA LEU A 181 -1.27 7.72 16.89
C LEU A 181 -0.47 8.60 17.87
N LEU A 182 -0.96 9.81 18.17
CA LEU A 182 -0.24 10.77 19.00
C LEU A 182 0.02 10.23 20.41
N GLU A 183 -0.98 9.60 21.02
CA GLU A 183 -0.90 9.04 22.36
C GLU A 183 0.13 7.89 22.42
N LEU A 184 0.21 7.08 21.36
CA LEU A 184 1.24 6.06 21.23
C LEU A 184 2.64 6.71 21.15
N ARG A 185 2.81 7.76 20.34
CA ARG A 185 4.10 8.46 20.20
C ARG A 185 4.55 9.13 21.50
N GLN A 186 3.63 9.75 22.26
CA GLN A 186 3.92 10.36 23.57
C GLN A 186 4.34 9.34 24.63
N ARG A 187 3.89 8.08 24.51
CA ARG A 187 4.36 7.00 25.38
C ARG A 187 5.75 6.50 24.99
N LEU A 188 6.13 6.63 23.72
CA LEU A 188 7.42 6.18 23.19
C LEU A 188 8.54 7.22 23.30
N TYR A 189 8.21 8.51 23.25
CA TYR A 189 9.18 9.61 23.18
C TYR A 189 8.84 10.72 24.17
N ASP A 190 9.87 11.33 24.73
CA ASP A 190 9.72 12.45 25.68
C ASP A 190 9.33 13.75 24.95
N GLU A 191 9.75 13.89 23.69
CA GLU A 191 9.31 14.95 22.77
C GLU A 191 8.77 14.33 21.49
N VAL A 192 7.54 14.72 21.12
CA VAL A 192 6.92 14.33 19.86
C VAL A 192 7.00 15.50 18.89
N ARG A 193 7.72 15.30 17.77
CA ARG A 193 7.79 16.29 16.70
C ARG A 193 6.48 16.35 15.92
N ASP A 194 6.10 17.54 15.52
CA ASP A 194 4.97 17.76 14.63
C ASP A 194 5.21 17.09 13.28
N TYR A 195 4.13 16.54 12.72
CA TYR A 195 4.11 15.91 11.42
C TYR A 195 3.29 16.77 10.46
N ALA A 196 3.94 17.32 9.43
CA ALA A 196 3.29 18.01 8.34
C ALA A 196 2.59 16.98 7.42
N GLU A 197 1.27 16.85 7.59
CA GLU A 197 0.44 15.86 6.91
C GLU A 197 0.26 16.11 5.40
N ASP A 198 0.54 17.32 4.95
CA ASP A 198 0.46 17.78 3.55
C ASP A 198 1.83 17.85 2.87
N LYS A 199 2.91 17.44 3.55
CA LYS A 199 4.28 17.54 3.01
C LYS A 199 4.43 16.87 1.65
N HIS A 200 3.76 15.74 1.41
CA HIS A 200 3.81 15.03 0.13
C HIS A 200 3.22 15.83 -1.03
N LEU A 201 2.38 16.83 -0.75
CA LEU A 201 1.79 17.71 -1.76
C LEU A 201 2.76 18.79 -2.25
N GLN A 202 3.79 19.11 -1.45
CA GLN A 202 4.80 20.10 -1.80
C GLN A 202 5.68 19.63 -2.97
N ASP A 203 5.79 18.32 -3.16
CA ASP A 203 6.60 17.67 -4.20
C ASP A 203 5.76 17.17 -5.40
N LEU A 204 4.53 17.69 -5.58
CA LEU A 204 3.69 17.30 -6.71
C LEU A 204 4.32 17.77 -8.04
N PRO A 205 4.57 16.85 -9.00
CA PRO A 205 5.08 17.23 -10.30
C PRO A 205 4.02 17.95 -11.13
N GLU A 206 4.47 18.68 -12.15
CA GLU A 206 3.60 19.29 -13.15
C GLU A 206 2.69 18.23 -13.81
N GLY A 207 1.40 18.55 -13.92
CA GLY A 207 0.38 17.66 -14.46
C GLY A 207 -0.28 16.74 -13.44
N LEU A 208 0.08 16.82 -12.15
CA LEU A 208 -0.68 16.26 -11.04
C LEU A 208 -1.23 17.38 -10.15
N GLU A 209 -2.53 17.32 -9.84
CA GLU A 209 -3.18 18.32 -8.97
C GLU A 209 -4.01 17.64 -7.88
N LEU A 210 -3.99 18.20 -6.66
CA LEU A 210 -4.90 17.78 -5.60
C LEU A 210 -6.31 18.25 -5.94
N ALA A 211 -7.19 17.31 -6.28
CA ALA A 211 -8.59 17.60 -6.61
C ALA A 211 -9.50 17.53 -5.37
N HIS A 212 -9.18 16.65 -4.42
CA HIS A 212 -9.96 16.52 -3.19
C HIS A 212 -9.10 15.98 -2.04
N SER A 213 -9.41 16.43 -0.82
CA SER A 213 -8.83 15.92 0.42
C SER A 213 -9.89 15.86 1.51
N GLU A 214 -9.86 14.79 2.30
CA GLU A 214 -10.72 14.65 3.47
C GLU A 214 -10.03 13.85 4.59
N GLY A 215 -10.42 14.12 5.84
CA GLY A 215 -9.92 13.44 7.02
C GLY A 215 -10.90 12.40 7.55
N LEU A 216 -10.38 11.36 8.18
CA LEU A 216 -11.17 10.43 9.00
C LEU A 216 -10.44 10.23 10.33
N GLU A 217 -11.17 10.43 11.41
CA GLU A 217 -10.67 10.27 12.78
C GLU A 217 -11.60 9.39 13.61
N PHE A 218 -11.02 8.50 14.40
CA PHE A 218 -11.70 7.79 15.47
C PHE A 218 -10.75 7.43 16.62
N VAL A 219 -11.34 7.10 17.77
CA VAL A 219 -10.60 6.61 18.93
C VAL A 219 -10.62 5.09 18.93
N LEU A 220 -9.44 4.48 19.09
CA LEU A 220 -9.25 3.05 19.17
C LEU A 220 -8.83 2.64 20.59
N PRO A 221 -9.66 1.91 21.33
CA PRO A 221 -9.27 1.37 22.63
C PRO A 221 -8.27 0.22 22.46
N LEU A 222 -7.12 0.32 23.12
CA LEU A 222 -6.06 -0.68 23.11
C LEU A 222 -6.01 -1.41 24.46
N ALA A 223 -7.07 -2.13 24.79
CA ALA A 223 -7.19 -2.87 26.04
C ALA A 223 -6.19 -4.03 26.13
N GLU A 224 -6.16 -4.85 25.08
CA GLU A 224 -5.36 -6.06 25.06
C GLU A 224 -3.88 -5.76 24.82
N ARG A 225 -3.00 -6.47 25.52
CA ARG A 225 -1.55 -6.34 25.31
C ARG A 225 -1.17 -6.73 23.89
N GLN A 226 -1.77 -7.80 23.34
CA GLN A 226 -1.49 -8.27 21.99
C GLN A 226 -1.81 -7.21 20.93
N THR A 227 -2.95 -6.52 21.03
CA THR A 227 -3.29 -5.42 20.12
C THR A 227 -2.27 -4.28 20.18
N ARG A 228 -1.78 -3.93 21.37
CA ARG A 228 -0.72 -2.92 21.55
C ARG A 228 0.60 -3.36 20.93
N GLU A 229 0.97 -4.63 21.09
CA GLU A 229 2.16 -5.22 20.46
C GLU A 229 2.06 -5.21 18.94
N ASP A 230 0.90 -5.61 18.41
CA ASP A 230 0.67 -5.70 16.97
C ASP A 230 0.66 -4.31 16.32
N LEU A 231 -0.02 -3.33 16.93
CA LEU A 231 0.01 -1.95 16.48
C LEU A 231 1.44 -1.39 16.51
N LEU A 232 2.18 -1.58 17.60
CA LEU A 232 3.55 -1.09 17.72
C LEU A 232 4.45 -1.67 16.63
N ALA A 233 4.32 -2.98 16.34
CA ALA A 233 5.08 -3.65 15.29
C ALA A 233 4.76 -3.15 13.86
N MET A 234 3.56 -2.60 13.64
CA MET A 234 3.16 -1.98 12.38
C MET A 234 3.72 -0.56 12.19
N THR A 235 4.23 0.07 13.24
CA THR A 235 4.81 1.41 13.15
C THR A 235 6.32 1.36 12.86
N PRO A 236 6.88 2.40 12.20
CA PRO A 236 8.35 2.55 12.09
C PRO A 236 9.05 2.62 13.46
N HIS A 237 8.32 2.90 14.53
CA HIS A 237 8.85 3.03 15.89
C HIS A 237 9.13 1.68 16.53
N GLY A 238 8.32 0.65 16.27
CA GLY A 238 8.39 -0.64 16.98
C GLY A 238 9.74 -1.34 16.94
N TRP A 239 10.53 -1.09 15.89
CA TRP A 239 11.86 -1.70 15.68
C TRP A 239 13.02 -0.84 16.19
N ARG A 240 12.77 0.45 16.46
CA ARG A 240 13.80 1.42 16.86
C ARG A 240 13.75 1.77 18.35
N VAL A 241 12.72 1.32 19.06
CA VAL A 241 12.51 1.62 20.48
C VAL A 241 13.17 0.57 21.36
N ASN A 242 13.79 1.02 22.45
CA ASN A 242 14.40 0.14 23.43
C ASN A 242 13.32 -0.63 24.23
N ALA A 243 13.74 -1.67 24.97
CA ALA A 243 12.83 -2.52 25.72
C ALA A 243 11.99 -1.75 26.75
N GLU A 244 12.56 -0.73 27.39
CA GLU A 244 11.87 0.10 28.39
C GLU A 244 10.73 0.92 27.78
N ARG A 245 10.99 1.63 26.66
CA ARG A 245 9.96 2.39 25.93
C ARG A 245 8.90 1.48 25.33
N ARG A 246 9.30 0.29 24.87
CA ARG A 246 8.34 -0.74 24.45
C ARG A 246 7.43 -1.11 25.62
N GLU A 247 7.98 -1.39 26.81
CA GLU A 247 7.16 -1.77 27.97
C GLU A 247 6.23 -0.64 28.43
N ARG A 248 6.63 0.63 28.34
CA ARG A 248 5.74 1.79 28.61
C ARG A 248 4.44 1.78 27.79
N VAL A 249 4.48 1.24 26.57
CA VAL A 249 3.29 1.07 25.72
C VAL A 249 2.48 -0.17 26.11
N LEU A 250 3.16 -1.24 26.50
CA LEU A 250 2.55 -2.57 26.67
C LEU A 250 2.07 -2.88 28.09
N ALA A 251 2.50 -2.10 29.08
CA ALA A 251 2.15 -2.32 30.48
C ALA A 251 0.66 -2.08 30.73
N GLU A 252 0.14 -0.93 30.31
CA GLU A 252 -1.22 -0.49 30.67
C GLU A 252 -2.12 -0.19 29.46
N PRO A 253 -3.41 -0.55 29.52
CA PRO A 253 -4.40 -0.15 28.53
C PRO A 253 -4.42 1.36 28.30
N PHE A 254 -4.66 1.76 27.05
CA PHE A 254 -4.90 3.16 26.71
C PHE A 254 -5.71 3.26 25.43
N GLU A 255 -6.20 4.45 25.14
CA GLU A 255 -6.85 4.75 23.87
C GLU A 255 -5.91 5.55 23.00
N VAL A 256 -6.00 5.31 21.70
CA VAL A 256 -5.20 6.03 20.71
C VAL A 256 -6.10 6.63 19.64
N ARG A 257 -5.76 7.83 19.18
CA ARG A 257 -6.41 8.45 18.04
C ARG A 257 -5.86 7.89 16.74
N VAL A 258 -6.74 7.35 15.91
CA VAL A 258 -6.46 7.01 14.52
C VAL A 258 -6.98 8.16 13.67
N ALA A 259 -6.09 9.07 13.28
CA ALA A 259 -6.41 10.19 12.39
C ALA A 259 -5.69 10.03 11.05
N VAL A 260 -6.41 10.05 9.94
CA VAL A 260 -5.86 9.85 8.61
C VAL A 260 -6.41 10.86 7.62
N ARG A 261 -5.74 10.96 6.48
CA ARG A 261 -6.13 11.81 5.37
C ARG A 261 -6.20 11.00 4.07
N TYR A 262 -7.29 11.18 3.33
CA TYR A 262 -7.45 10.71 1.97
C TYR A 262 -7.22 11.87 1.02
N ASP A 263 -6.31 11.68 0.07
CA ASP A 263 -6.08 12.63 -1.02
C ASP A 263 -6.45 11.97 -2.35
N TRP A 264 -7.24 12.68 -3.15
CA TRP A 264 -7.46 12.37 -4.56
C TRP A 264 -6.65 13.37 -5.40
N ILE A 265 -5.59 12.86 -6.04
CA ILE A 265 -4.70 13.63 -6.89
C ILE A 265 -4.94 13.20 -8.33
N VAL A 266 -5.40 14.10 -9.18
CA VAL A 266 -5.75 13.79 -10.56
C VAL A 266 -4.59 14.13 -11.50
N LYS A 267 -4.38 13.30 -12.51
CA LYS A 267 -3.51 13.61 -13.64
C LYS A 267 -4.29 14.44 -14.64
N SER A 268 -3.82 15.66 -14.86
CA SER A 268 -4.39 16.58 -15.85
C SER A 268 -4.55 15.89 -17.21
N GLY A 269 -5.66 16.17 -17.90
CA GLY A 269 -5.80 15.78 -19.29
C GLY A 269 -4.85 16.60 -20.15
N ALA A 270 -3.90 15.96 -20.81
CA ALA A 270 -3.23 16.53 -21.99
C ALA A 270 -3.90 15.98 -23.24
#